data_AF-W5YFQ2-F1
#
_entry.id   AF-W5YFQ2-F1
#
_cell.length_a   1.000
_cell.length_b   1.000
_cell.length_c   1.000
_cell.angle_alpha   90.00
_cell.angle_beta   90.00
_cell.angle_gamma   90.00
#
_symmetry.space_group_name_H-M   'P 1'
#
loop_
_entity.id
_entity.type
_entity.pdbx_description
1 polymer ?
#
loop_
_entity_poly.entity_id
_entity_poly.type
_entity_poly.pdbx_seq_one_letter_code
_entity_poly.pdbx_strand_id
1 'polypeptide(L)'
;MQHPESGFHLFDITLLSLPLMAALVGWFTNWLAIQMSFYPVQFIGVGSFGWQGVIPRKAEKMAHICIDRTLQQFGDLQSVYQQLEPQRIVEQVISQVTPRLDEYIDEVMYEIQPVLWDNLPLFLKRRVYQWAREQLPARVEELVEDFGDDLDDLVDLKALLSRELRQHPDLMNRIFQQAGAVELRSVINRGAIIGGILGAALIPLWTRYPEPWLLPVGGFAIGFITNWLAINLIFAPLQPRRILFWKIQGLFLRRQPEISDVWARLVAEELITVEKVADAMLNGARGDRTRAIIQKHLRPLLDNSAVMKLTAQVTVGMTGYTELKKVMNQKAVLATRDVFSDPAFNRERAPIVAGVLAEQMRALGPREFQDILRPAFREEEFRLMLVGGAFGALAGLAQFVSLVALNIRIPI
;
A
#
# COMPACT_ATOMS: atom_id res chain seq x y z
N MET A 1 23.13 69.04 -23.95
CA MET A 1 22.60 67.89 -24.72
C MET A 1 23.06 66.62 -24.04
N GLN A 2 22.24 66.14 -23.10
CA GLN A 2 22.48 64.94 -22.30
C GLN A 2 21.36 63.96 -22.64
N HIS A 3 21.70 62.76 -23.09
CA HIS A 3 20.86 61.57 -22.96
C HIS A 3 21.77 60.35 -22.77
N PRO A 4 22.00 59.91 -21.52
CA PRO A 4 22.48 58.57 -21.22
C PRO A 4 21.45 57.87 -20.31
N GLU A 5 20.28 57.49 -20.82
CA GLU A 5 19.25 56.86 -19.96
C GLU A 5 18.75 55.47 -20.44
N SER A 6 19.09 55.02 -21.66
CA SER A 6 18.61 53.72 -22.16
C SER A 6 19.45 52.50 -21.73
N GLY A 7 20.70 52.69 -21.30
CA GLY A 7 21.58 51.58 -20.89
C GLY A 7 21.33 51.05 -19.47
N PHE A 8 20.80 51.88 -18.57
CA PHE A 8 20.53 51.50 -17.17
C PHE A 8 19.36 50.51 -17.06
N HIS A 9 18.27 50.75 -17.80
CA HIS A 9 17.07 49.93 -17.71
C HIS A 9 17.27 48.46 -18.15
N LEU A 10 18.05 48.20 -19.21
CA LEU A 10 18.29 46.84 -19.71
C LEU A 10 19.18 46.01 -18.78
N PHE A 11 20.15 46.65 -18.14
CA PHE A 11 21.05 46.00 -17.17
C PHE A 11 20.28 45.61 -15.91
N ASP A 12 19.43 46.51 -15.40
CA ASP A 12 18.60 46.26 -14.22
C ASP A 12 17.54 45.17 -14.47
N ILE A 13 16.91 45.16 -15.66
CA ILE A 13 15.95 44.10 -16.04
C ILE A 13 16.63 42.74 -16.12
N THR A 14 17.83 42.67 -16.70
CA THR A 14 18.59 41.42 -16.80
C THR A 14 18.95 40.89 -15.41
N LEU A 15 19.44 41.76 -14.52
CA LEU A 15 19.81 41.40 -13.15
C LEU A 15 18.62 40.92 -12.32
N LEU A 16 17.44 41.53 -12.47
CA LEU A 16 16.22 41.12 -11.78
C LEU A 16 15.62 39.83 -12.37
N SER A 17 15.77 39.62 -13.68
CA SER A 17 15.26 38.42 -14.36
C SER A 17 15.97 37.13 -13.94
N LEU A 18 17.25 37.20 -13.57
CA LEU A 18 18.05 36.04 -13.15
C LEU A 18 17.48 35.32 -11.92
N PRO A 19 17.33 35.96 -10.74
CA PRO A 19 16.78 35.30 -9.56
C PRO A 19 15.30 34.92 -9.76
N LEU A 20 14.53 35.71 -10.52
CA LEU A 20 13.12 35.40 -10.78
C LEU A 20 12.97 34.15 -11.65
N MET A 21 13.74 34.06 -12.73
CA MET A 21 13.73 32.88 -13.61
C MET A 21 14.28 31.67 -12.89
N ALA A 22 15.35 31.81 -12.11
CA ALA A 22 15.90 30.73 -11.30
C ALA A 22 14.91 30.23 -10.24
N ALA A 23 14.12 31.11 -9.62
CA ALA A 23 13.04 30.73 -8.71
C ALA A 23 11.93 29.96 -9.43
N LEU A 24 11.52 30.42 -10.63
CA LEU A 24 10.52 29.71 -11.44
C LEU A 24 11.04 28.33 -11.85
N VAL A 25 12.29 28.23 -12.29
CA VAL A 25 12.94 26.97 -12.63
C VAL A 25 13.00 26.05 -11.42
N GLY A 26 13.44 26.53 -10.26
CA GLY A 26 13.48 25.75 -9.02
C GLY A 26 12.11 25.22 -8.61
N TRP A 27 11.06 26.04 -8.72
CA TRP A 27 9.68 25.63 -8.49
C TRP A 27 9.21 24.55 -9.48
N PHE A 28 9.38 24.81 -10.78
CA PHE A 28 8.91 23.95 -11.85
C PHE A 28 9.64 22.60 -11.88
N THR A 29 10.97 22.61 -11.74
CA THR A 29 11.79 21.39 -11.73
C THR A 29 11.52 20.51 -10.52
N ASN A 30 11.31 21.08 -9.33
CA ASN A 30 10.90 20.30 -8.16
C ASN A 30 9.49 19.74 -8.31
N TRP A 31 8.54 20.53 -8.82
CA TRP A 31 7.19 20.04 -9.13
C TRP A 31 7.24 18.89 -10.13
N LEU A 32 8.02 19.04 -11.21
CA LEU A 32 8.21 18.03 -12.23
C LEU A 32 8.86 16.76 -11.66
N ALA A 33 9.90 16.88 -10.84
CA ALA A 33 10.56 15.74 -10.21
C ALA A 33 9.61 14.93 -9.32
N ILE A 34 8.73 15.61 -8.58
CA ILE A 34 7.69 14.98 -7.77
C ILE A 34 6.68 14.27 -8.68
N GLN A 35 6.17 14.93 -9.73
CA GLN A 35 5.25 14.30 -10.68
C GLN A 35 5.86 13.06 -11.35
N MET A 36 7.11 13.15 -11.79
CA MET A 36 7.87 12.05 -12.40
C MET A 36 8.19 10.93 -11.42
N SER A 37 8.12 11.17 -10.11
CA SER A 37 8.28 10.13 -9.09
C SER A 37 7.02 9.28 -8.95
N PHE A 38 5.84 9.85 -9.20
CA PHE A 38 4.54 9.19 -9.00
C PHE A 38 3.88 8.71 -10.29
N TYR A 39 4.13 9.38 -11.42
CA TYR A 39 3.45 9.13 -12.68
C TYR A 39 4.42 8.91 -13.84
N PRO A 40 4.02 8.12 -14.85
CA PRO A 40 2.80 7.30 -14.91
C PRO A 40 2.92 6.03 -14.04
N VAL A 41 1.78 5.49 -13.58
CA VAL A 41 1.75 4.28 -12.75
C VAL A 41 2.21 3.06 -13.54
N GLN A 42 1.74 2.93 -14.77
CA GLN A 42 2.19 1.92 -15.72
C GLN A 42 3.25 2.52 -16.64
N PHE A 43 4.19 1.69 -17.09
CA PHE A 43 5.21 2.11 -18.03
C PHE A 43 4.58 2.57 -19.35
N ILE A 44 4.88 3.80 -19.76
CA ILE A 44 4.47 4.35 -21.05
C ILE A 44 5.72 4.47 -21.92
N GLY A 45 5.76 3.71 -23.02
CA GLY A 45 6.89 3.71 -23.95
C GLY A 45 6.87 2.54 -24.94
N VAL A 46 7.91 2.48 -25.77
CA VAL A 46 8.12 1.42 -26.76
C VAL A 46 9.39 0.65 -26.41
N GLY A 47 9.24 -0.62 -26.05
CA GLY A 47 10.36 -1.49 -25.65
C GLY A 47 11.09 -0.95 -24.41
N SER A 48 12.41 -0.75 -24.53
CA SER A 48 13.23 -0.20 -23.44
C SER A 48 13.16 1.33 -23.31
N PHE A 49 12.49 2.02 -24.24
CA PHE A 49 12.38 3.48 -24.25
C PHE A 49 11.00 3.90 -23.74
N GLY A 50 10.94 4.30 -22.48
CA GLY A 50 9.73 4.80 -21.86
C GLY A 50 9.96 5.32 -20.46
N TRP A 51 8.91 5.91 -19.89
CA TRP A 51 8.93 6.43 -18.53
C TRP A 51 7.86 5.73 -17.70
N GLN A 52 8.24 5.40 -16.48
CA GLN A 52 7.35 4.97 -15.40
C GLN A 52 7.77 5.75 -14.18
N GLY A 53 6.79 6.13 -13.34
CA GLY A 53 7.07 6.77 -12.08
C GLY A 53 8.06 5.95 -11.25
N VAL A 54 9.00 6.64 -10.58
CA VAL A 54 10.02 6.02 -9.72
C VAL A 54 9.41 5.06 -8.70
N ILE A 55 8.34 5.48 -8.01
CA ILE A 55 7.70 4.69 -6.97
C ILE A 55 6.96 3.48 -7.58
N PRO A 56 6.05 3.63 -8.57
CA PRO A 56 5.43 2.48 -9.23
C PRO A 56 6.43 1.45 -9.76
N ARG A 57 7.53 1.91 -10.37
CA ARG A 57 8.56 1.02 -10.91
C ARG A 57 9.31 0.21 -9.84
N LYS A 58 9.37 0.73 -8.62
CA LYS A 58 10.07 0.12 -7.48
C LYS A 58 9.13 -0.43 -6.41
N ALA A 59 7.82 -0.40 -6.66
CA ALA A 59 6.80 -0.79 -5.71
C ALA A 59 7.02 -2.21 -5.16
N GLU A 60 7.35 -3.19 -6.00
CA GLU A 60 7.63 -4.58 -5.57
C GLU A 60 8.84 -4.66 -4.60
N LYS A 61 9.91 -3.90 -4.87
CA LYS A 61 11.07 -3.87 -3.97
C LYS A 61 10.73 -3.20 -2.63
N MET A 62 9.97 -2.10 -2.67
CA MET A 62 9.52 -1.42 -1.45
C MET A 62 8.60 -2.30 -0.63
N ALA A 63 7.68 -2.99 -1.30
CA ALA A 63 6.80 -3.99 -0.73
C ALA A 63 7.60 -5.06 0.01
N HIS A 64 8.60 -5.68 -0.62
CA HIS A 64 9.44 -6.68 0.04
C HIS A 64 10.19 -6.14 1.26
N ILE A 65 10.78 -4.95 1.15
CA ILE A 65 11.47 -4.33 2.29
C ILE A 65 10.47 -4.02 3.42
N CYS A 66 9.29 -3.50 3.08
CA CYS A 66 8.23 -3.25 4.04
C CYS A 66 7.82 -4.57 4.70
N ILE A 67 7.49 -5.61 3.94
CA ILE A 67 7.12 -6.94 4.45
C ILE A 67 8.20 -7.48 5.37
N ASP A 68 9.46 -7.50 4.95
CA ASP A 68 10.55 -8.07 5.76
C ASP A 68 10.74 -7.29 7.07
N ARG A 69 10.61 -5.96 7.03
CA ARG A 69 10.71 -5.11 8.23
C ARG A 69 9.49 -5.22 9.12
N THR A 70 8.29 -5.24 8.55
CA THR A 70 7.07 -5.32 9.34
C THR A 70 6.90 -6.72 9.90
N LEU A 71 7.27 -7.80 9.19
CA LEU A 71 7.29 -9.17 9.74
C LEU A 71 8.28 -9.34 10.90
N GLN A 72 9.44 -8.69 10.85
CA GLN A 72 10.39 -8.68 11.98
C GLN A 72 9.77 -8.06 13.24
N GLN A 73 8.82 -7.14 13.08
CA GLN A 73 8.14 -6.44 14.18
C GLN A 73 6.79 -7.07 14.55
N PHE A 74 6.08 -7.67 13.59
CA PHE A 74 4.85 -8.47 13.75
C PHE A 74 5.18 -9.84 14.38
N GLY A 75 5.97 -9.86 15.44
CA GLY A 75 6.47 -11.08 16.07
C GLY A 75 5.40 -12.04 16.59
N ASP A 76 4.11 -11.76 16.35
CA ASP A 76 3.00 -12.63 16.70
C ASP A 76 1.71 -12.27 15.90
N LEU A 77 1.33 -13.07 14.87
CA LEU A 77 0.03 -12.88 14.20
C LEU A 77 -1.14 -13.15 15.16
N GLN A 78 -0.91 -13.89 16.25
CA GLN A 78 -1.89 -14.16 17.29
C GLN A 78 -2.35 -12.85 17.95
N SER A 79 -1.45 -11.86 18.11
CA SER A 79 -1.81 -10.54 18.64
C SER A 79 -2.80 -9.77 17.76
N VAL A 80 -2.69 -9.93 16.43
CA VAL A 80 -3.63 -9.34 15.46
C VAL A 80 -4.95 -10.11 15.49
N TYR A 81 -4.90 -11.44 15.56
CA TYR A 81 -6.08 -12.30 15.70
C TYR A 81 -6.89 -11.99 16.97
N GLN A 82 -6.23 -11.81 18.12
CA GLN A 82 -6.89 -11.43 19.36
C GLN A 82 -7.59 -10.08 19.24
N GLN A 83 -6.95 -9.11 18.57
CA GLN A 83 -7.52 -7.79 18.35
C GLN A 83 -8.70 -7.81 17.38
N LEU A 84 -8.76 -8.77 16.46
CA LEU A 84 -9.92 -8.97 15.58
C LEU A 84 -11.20 -9.40 16.30
N GLU A 85 -11.13 -9.66 17.61
CA GLU A 85 -12.20 -10.17 18.46
C GLU A 85 -12.75 -11.51 17.91
N PRO A 86 -12.15 -12.66 18.26
CA PRO A 86 -12.56 -13.97 17.73
C PRO A 86 -14.07 -14.24 17.85
N GLN A 87 -14.70 -13.73 18.91
CA GLN A 87 -16.15 -13.81 19.10
C GLN A 87 -16.95 -13.15 17.97
N ARG A 88 -16.46 -12.05 17.39
CA ARG A 88 -17.09 -11.41 16.21
C ARG A 88 -16.99 -12.27 14.96
N ILE A 89 -15.88 -12.98 14.79
CA ILE A 89 -15.71 -13.95 13.70
C ILE A 89 -16.73 -15.08 13.87
N VAL A 90 -16.91 -15.60 15.09
CA VAL A 90 -17.93 -16.61 15.41
C VAL A 90 -19.34 -16.09 15.13
N GLU A 91 -19.69 -14.89 15.62
CA GLU A 91 -20.98 -14.24 15.35
C GLU A 91 -21.26 -14.09 13.84
N GLN A 92 -20.24 -13.67 13.07
CA GLN A 92 -20.35 -13.52 11.62
C GLN A 92 -20.62 -14.86 10.95
N VAL A 93 -19.84 -15.89 11.28
CA VAL A 93 -20.04 -17.24 10.72
C VAL A 93 -21.43 -17.78 11.08
N ILE A 94 -21.86 -17.67 12.33
CA ILE A 94 -23.18 -18.14 12.77
C ILE A 94 -24.30 -17.39 12.05
N SER A 95 -24.22 -16.06 11.94
CA SER A 95 -25.27 -15.24 11.32
C SER A 95 -25.42 -15.49 9.82
N GLN A 96 -24.35 -15.88 9.13
CA GLN A 96 -24.37 -16.20 7.69
C GLN A 96 -24.74 -17.67 7.42
N VAL A 97 -24.24 -18.61 8.23
CA VAL A 97 -24.44 -20.06 8.01
C VAL A 97 -25.77 -20.56 8.56
N THR A 98 -26.22 -20.07 9.72
CA THR A 98 -27.45 -20.58 10.38
C THR A 98 -28.71 -20.41 9.52
N PRO A 99 -28.96 -19.27 8.85
CA PRO A 99 -30.14 -19.11 8.00
C PRO A 99 -30.19 -20.09 6.82
N ARG A 100 -29.03 -20.56 6.35
CA ARG A 100 -28.86 -21.46 5.22
C ARG A 100 -28.52 -22.89 5.63
N LEU A 101 -28.49 -23.19 6.93
CA LEU A 101 -28.05 -24.49 7.42
C LEU A 101 -28.92 -25.63 6.91
N ASP A 102 -30.24 -25.44 6.87
CA ASP A 102 -31.18 -26.43 6.35
C ASP A 102 -30.95 -26.68 4.85
N GLU A 103 -30.68 -25.62 4.07
CA GLU A 103 -30.31 -25.69 2.63
C GLU A 103 -29.01 -26.48 2.45
N TYR A 104 -27.98 -26.21 3.25
CA TYR A 104 -26.72 -26.95 3.19
C TYR A 104 -26.88 -28.42 3.55
N ILE A 105 -27.72 -28.74 4.55
CA ILE A 105 -28.03 -30.13 4.91
C ILE A 105 -28.73 -30.82 3.75
N ASP A 106 -29.73 -30.18 3.15
CA ASP A 106 -30.45 -30.73 2.00
C ASP A 106 -29.51 -30.96 0.82
N GLU A 107 -28.67 -29.99 0.46
CA GLU A 107 -27.68 -30.12 -0.62
C GLU A 107 -26.76 -31.32 -0.41
N VAL A 108 -26.17 -31.45 0.79
CA VAL A 108 -25.26 -32.56 1.12
C VAL A 108 -25.99 -33.90 1.04
N MET A 109 -27.23 -33.97 1.55
CA MET A 109 -28.01 -35.21 1.55
C MET A 109 -28.47 -35.61 0.14
N TYR A 110 -28.86 -34.64 -0.71
CA TYR A 110 -29.25 -34.87 -2.10
C TYR A 110 -28.07 -35.27 -2.99
N GLU A 111 -26.86 -34.76 -2.71
CA GLU A 111 -25.65 -35.11 -3.44
C GLU A 111 -25.21 -36.57 -3.15
N ILE A 112 -25.42 -37.05 -1.92
CA ILE A 112 -25.04 -38.41 -1.51
C ILE A 112 -26.12 -39.45 -1.81
N GLN A 113 -27.34 -39.23 -1.31
CA GLN A 113 -28.43 -40.21 -1.47
C GLN A 113 -29.81 -39.50 -1.57
N PRO A 114 -30.19 -39.05 -2.77
CA PRO A 114 -31.44 -38.31 -2.97
C PRO A 114 -32.66 -39.17 -2.61
N VAL A 115 -32.62 -40.47 -2.94
CA VAL A 115 -33.74 -41.39 -2.71
C VAL A 115 -34.01 -41.61 -1.22
N LEU A 116 -32.99 -41.70 -0.38
CA LEU A 116 -33.18 -41.81 1.08
C LEU A 116 -33.74 -40.51 1.63
N TRP A 117 -33.19 -39.38 1.17
CA TRP A 117 -33.61 -38.09 1.68
C TRP A 117 -35.07 -37.81 1.35
N ASP A 118 -35.52 -38.09 0.13
CA ASP A 118 -36.94 -37.89 -0.25
C ASP A 118 -37.90 -38.80 0.52
N ASN A 119 -37.48 -40.03 0.82
CA ASN A 119 -38.32 -41.00 1.54
C ASN A 119 -38.25 -40.88 3.07
N LEU A 120 -37.41 -40.00 3.61
CA LEU A 120 -37.27 -39.84 5.06
C LEU A 120 -38.49 -39.12 5.65
N PRO A 121 -39.17 -39.69 6.66
CA PRO A 121 -40.26 -39.02 7.36
C PRO A 121 -39.90 -37.62 7.85
N LEU A 122 -40.83 -36.67 7.73
CA LEU A 122 -40.62 -35.25 8.09
C LEU A 122 -40.13 -35.06 9.54
N PHE A 123 -40.55 -35.91 10.47
CA PHE A 123 -40.10 -35.82 11.87
C PHE A 123 -38.61 -36.13 12.03
N LEU A 124 -38.06 -37.05 11.21
CA LEU A 124 -36.63 -37.35 11.22
C LEU A 124 -35.83 -36.21 10.57
N LYS A 125 -36.30 -35.67 9.44
CA LYS A 125 -35.68 -34.48 8.82
C LYS A 125 -35.59 -33.32 9.80
N ARG A 126 -36.70 -33.00 10.47
CA ARG A 126 -36.76 -31.95 11.51
C ARG A 126 -35.78 -32.22 12.65
N ARG A 127 -35.62 -33.48 13.07
CA ARG A 127 -34.66 -33.85 14.11
C ARG A 127 -33.22 -33.61 13.66
N VAL A 128 -32.89 -33.91 12.41
CA VAL A 128 -31.56 -33.63 11.82
C VAL A 128 -31.29 -32.13 11.78
N TYR A 129 -32.24 -31.32 11.27
CA TYR A 129 -32.09 -29.87 11.24
C TYR A 129 -31.92 -29.27 12.64
N GLN A 130 -32.76 -29.66 13.61
CA GLN A 130 -32.66 -29.18 14.98
C GLN A 130 -31.32 -29.54 15.64
N TRP A 131 -30.90 -30.79 15.48
CA TRP A 131 -29.64 -31.25 16.03
C TRP A 131 -28.45 -30.50 15.41
N ALA A 132 -28.46 -30.23 14.10
CA ALA A 132 -27.41 -29.44 13.47
C ALA A 132 -27.38 -27.99 13.97
N ARG A 133 -28.56 -27.35 14.12
CA ARG A 133 -28.67 -25.99 14.67
C ARG A 133 -28.18 -25.89 16.12
N GLU A 134 -28.41 -26.93 16.92
CA GLU A 134 -27.93 -26.99 18.32
C GLU A 134 -26.41 -27.16 18.42
N GLN A 135 -25.80 -27.91 17.50
CA GLN A 135 -24.36 -28.22 17.55
C GLN A 135 -23.49 -27.17 16.85
N LEU A 136 -24.02 -26.48 15.83
CA LEU A 136 -23.25 -25.57 15.00
C LEU A 136 -22.52 -24.47 15.81
N PRO A 137 -23.15 -23.74 16.76
CA PRO A 137 -22.48 -22.64 17.45
C PRO A 137 -21.20 -23.07 18.18
N ALA A 138 -21.27 -24.17 18.95
CA ALA A 138 -20.11 -24.69 19.68
C ALA A 138 -19.01 -25.18 18.74
N ARG A 139 -19.36 -25.80 17.60
CA ARG A 139 -18.37 -26.24 16.60
C ARG A 139 -17.69 -25.10 15.88
N VAL A 140 -18.43 -24.02 15.60
CA VAL A 140 -17.85 -22.82 15.01
C VAL A 140 -16.89 -22.15 15.99
N GLU A 141 -17.26 -22.06 17.27
CA GLU A 141 -16.40 -21.51 18.33
C GLU A 141 -15.08 -22.29 18.45
N GLU A 142 -15.14 -23.61 18.62
CA GLU A 142 -13.95 -24.49 18.67
C GLU A 142 -13.10 -24.39 17.38
N LEU A 143 -13.73 -24.22 16.21
CA LEU A 143 -13.04 -24.10 14.93
C LEU A 143 -12.33 -22.76 14.76
N VAL A 144 -12.95 -21.66 15.20
CA VAL A 144 -12.32 -20.33 15.16
C VAL A 144 -11.17 -20.25 16.17
N GLU A 145 -11.29 -20.90 17.33
CA GLU A 145 -10.22 -21.00 18.33
C GLU A 145 -9.02 -21.79 17.79
N ASP A 146 -9.24 -22.99 17.24
CA ASP A 146 -8.18 -23.80 16.61
C ASP A 146 -7.47 -23.04 15.47
N PHE A 147 -8.19 -22.22 14.70
CA PHE A 147 -7.58 -21.37 13.66
C PHE A 147 -6.73 -20.23 14.23
N GLY A 148 -7.11 -19.69 15.39
CA GLY A 148 -6.34 -18.68 16.09
C GLY A 148 -5.02 -19.22 16.62
N ASP A 149 -5.06 -20.40 17.25
CA ASP A 149 -3.90 -21.07 17.83
C ASP A 149 -2.88 -21.50 16.78
N ASP A 150 -3.35 -21.96 15.61
CA ASP A 150 -2.49 -22.39 14.50
C ASP A 150 -2.23 -21.28 13.46
N LEU A 151 -2.62 -20.01 13.68
CA LEU A 151 -2.64 -18.99 12.61
C LEU A 151 -1.29 -18.78 11.91
N ASP A 152 -0.21 -18.64 12.68
CA ASP A 152 1.18 -18.55 12.18
C ASP A 152 1.54 -19.74 11.30
N ASP A 153 0.94 -20.88 11.62
CA ASP A 153 1.14 -22.15 10.96
C ASP A 153 0.19 -22.38 9.79
N LEU A 154 -0.78 -21.52 9.54
CA LEU A 154 -1.74 -21.63 8.44
C LEU A 154 -1.49 -20.57 7.36
N VAL A 155 -0.97 -19.40 7.73
CA VAL A 155 -0.80 -18.26 6.84
C VAL A 155 0.67 -17.88 6.67
N ASP A 156 1.16 -17.99 5.44
CA ASP A 156 2.41 -17.33 5.06
C ASP A 156 2.14 -15.87 4.71
N LEU A 157 2.27 -14.99 5.71
CA LEU A 157 2.03 -13.55 5.54
C LEU A 157 2.97 -12.93 4.50
N LYS A 158 4.20 -13.44 4.36
CA LYS A 158 5.14 -12.95 3.34
C LYS A 158 4.63 -13.25 1.94
N ALA A 159 4.16 -14.48 1.72
CA ALA A 159 3.56 -14.88 0.45
C ALA A 159 2.27 -14.11 0.14
N LEU A 160 1.39 -13.95 1.14
CA LEU A 160 0.16 -13.18 1.01
C LEU A 160 0.44 -11.73 0.62
N LEU A 161 1.23 -11.00 1.42
CA LEU A 161 1.54 -9.60 1.16
C LEU A 161 2.27 -9.41 -0.18
N SER A 162 3.17 -10.33 -0.54
CA SER A 162 3.85 -10.31 -1.85
C SER A 162 2.88 -10.48 -3.01
N ARG A 163 1.85 -11.35 -2.87
CA ARG A 163 0.82 -11.56 -3.89
C ARG A 163 -0.07 -10.32 -4.03
N GLU A 164 -0.55 -9.78 -2.92
CA GLU A 164 -1.46 -8.63 -2.92
C GLU A 164 -0.77 -7.35 -3.41
N LEU A 165 0.49 -7.12 -3.06
CA LEU A 165 1.26 -5.95 -3.55
C LEU A 165 1.56 -6.01 -5.05
N ARG A 166 1.66 -7.22 -5.64
CA ARG A 166 1.75 -7.37 -7.10
C ARG A 166 0.45 -7.01 -7.81
N GLN A 167 -0.71 -7.25 -7.17
CA GLN A 167 -2.02 -6.89 -7.71
C GLN A 167 -2.33 -5.40 -7.53
N HIS A 168 -1.80 -4.77 -6.47
CA HIS A 168 -2.01 -3.37 -6.12
C HIS A 168 -0.70 -2.55 -6.08
N PRO A 169 -0.01 -2.37 -7.22
CA PRO A 169 1.27 -1.63 -7.28
C PRO A 169 1.12 -0.13 -7.00
N ASP A 170 -0.10 0.41 -7.10
CA ASP A 170 -0.42 1.80 -6.81
C ASP A 170 -0.56 2.10 -5.31
N LEU A 171 -0.65 1.09 -4.44
CA LEU A 171 -0.82 1.27 -3.00
C LEU A 171 0.31 2.12 -2.40
N MET A 172 1.57 1.82 -2.78
CA MET A 172 2.72 2.63 -2.37
C MET A 172 2.60 4.07 -2.86
N ASN A 173 2.15 4.27 -4.10
CA ASN A 173 1.93 5.62 -4.64
C ASN A 173 0.89 6.39 -3.79
N ARG A 174 -0.23 5.74 -3.46
CA ARG A 174 -1.31 6.32 -2.65
C ARG A 174 -0.86 6.65 -1.22
N ILE A 175 -0.10 5.77 -0.56
CA ILE A 175 0.46 6.02 0.77
C ILE A 175 1.29 7.31 0.75
N PHE A 176 2.23 7.40 -0.20
CA PHE A 176 3.13 8.56 -0.30
C PHE A 176 2.40 9.84 -0.71
N GLN A 177 1.42 9.77 -1.61
CA GLN A 177 0.64 10.93 -2.01
C GLN A 177 -0.25 11.42 -0.87
N GLN A 178 -0.98 10.52 -0.20
CA GLN A 178 -1.89 10.90 0.88
C GLN A 178 -1.14 11.41 2.10
N ALA A 179 -0.10 10.72 2.54
CA ALA A 179 0.64 11.11 3.73
C ALA A 179 1.66 12.24 3.48
N GLY A 180 2.19 12.32 2.26
CA GLY A 180 3.23 13.27 1.87
C GLY A 180 2.73 14.55 1.20
N ALA A 181 1.44 14.67 0.83
CA ALA A 181 0.94 15.78 0.01
C ALA A 181 1.37 17.17 0.51
N VAL A 182 1.28 17.41 1.81
CA VAL A 182 1.64 18.71 2.42
C VAL A 182 3.15 18.96 2.31
N GLU A 183 3.97 17.97 2.63
CA GLU A 183 5.43 18.11 2.60
C GLU A 183 5.97 18.19 1.18
N LEU A 184 5.40 17.43 0.24
CA LEU A 184 5.72 17.52 -1.18
C LEU A 184 5.44 18.93 -1.71
N ARG A 185 4.29 19.53 -1.34
CA ARG A 185 3.98 20.92 -1.71
C ARG A 185 4.93 21.93 -1.05
N SER A 186 5.31 21.69 0.20
CA SER A 186 6.32 22.49 0.92
C SER A 186 7.68 22.45 0.21
N VAL A 187 8.10 21.29 -0.30
CA VAL A 187 9.34 21.10 -1.06
C VAL A 187 9.30 21.87 -2.39
N ILE A 188 8.17 21.85 -3.10
CA ILE A 188 7.98 22.64 -4.33
C ILE A 188 8.12 24.14 -4.05
N ASN A 189 7.44 24.64 -3.03
CA ASN A 189 7.46 26.06 -2.67
C ASN A 189 8.84 26.51 -2.18
N ARG A 190 9.53 25.69 -1.38
CA ARG A 190 10.92 25.95 -0.97
C ARG A 190 11.90 25.84 -2.13
N GLY A 191 11.57 25.04 -3.14
CA GLY A 191 12.29 24.97 -4.42
C GLY A 191 12.40 26.33 -5.10
N ALA A 192 11.32 27.11 -5.09
CA ALA A 192 11.33 28.47 -5.62
C ALA A 192 12.33 29.38 -4.87
N ILE A 193 12.32 29.31 -3.53
CA ILE A 193 13.19 30.11 -2.67
C ILE A 193 14.66 29.71 -2.88
N ILE A 194 14.96 28.41 -2.90
CA ILE A 194 16.31 27.88 -3.13
C ILE A 194 16.80 28.29 -4.52
N GLY A 195 15.97 28.10 -5.55
CA GLY A 195 16.28 28.51 -6.92
C GLY A 195 16.56 30.00 -7.02
N GLY A 196 15.74 30.84 -6.38
CA GLY A 196 15.95 32.30 -6.34
C GLY A 196 17.25 32.71 -5.68
N ILE A 197 17.62 32.09 -4.55
CA ILE A 197 18.91 32.34 -3.87
C ILE A 197 20.09 31.92 -4.76
N LEU A 198 20.00 30.76 -5.42
CA LEU A 198 21.05 30.31 -6.35
C LEU A 198 21.14 31.21 -7.58
N GLY A 199 20.01 31.69 -8.11
CA GLY A 199 19.98 32.66 -9.20
C GLY A 199 20.57 34.02 -8.80
N ALA A 200 20.31 34.48 -7.58
CA ALA A 200 20.95 35.68 -7.04
C ALA A 200 22.47 35.49 -6.91
N ALA A 201 22.93 34.29 -6.54
CA ALA A 201 24.35 33.95 -6.51
C ALA A 201 25.01 33.90 -7.91
N LEU A 202 24.23 33.72 -8.99
CA LEU A 202 24.74 33.82 -10.37
C LEU A 202 24.93 35.26 -10.85
N ILE A 203 24.29 36.25 -10.21
CA ILE A 203 24.44 37.67 -10.57
C ILE A 203 25.92 38.12 -10.61
N PRO A 204 26.74 37.95 -9.55
CA PRO A 204 28.14 38.38 -9.60
C PRO A 204 28.94 37.65 -10.69
N LEU A 205 28.63 36.37 -10.94
CA LEU A 205 29.29 35.58 -11.98
C LEU A 205 28.95 36.12 -13.38
N TRP A 206 27.67 36.46 -13.61
CA TRP A 206 27.19 37.08 -14.85
C TRP A 206 27.83 38.45 -15.09
N THR A 207 27.95 39.28 -14.05
CA THR A 207 28.58 40.61 -14.17
C THR A 207 30.07 40.53 -14.51
N ARG A 208 30.76 39.47 -14.08
CA ARG A 208 32.20 39.30 -14.33
C ARG A 208 32.49 38.62 -15.67
N TYR A 209 31.64 37.67 -16.09
CA TYR A 209 31.80 36.87 -17.30
C TYR A 209 30.45 36.69 -18.03
N PRO A 210 29.98 37.70 -18.80
CA PRO A 210 28.68 37.68 -19.47
C PRO A 210 28.73 36.85 -20.77
N GLU A 211 29.05 35.56 -20.64
CA GLU A 211 29.12 34.64 -21.77
C GLU A 211 27.76 33.98 -22.04
N PRO A 212 27.33 33.83 -23.32
CA PRO A 212 26.03 33.24 -23.67
C PRO A 212 25.75 31.85 -23.10
N TRP A 213 26.80 31.02 -22.95
CA TRP A 213 26.68 29.66 -22.44
C TRP A 213 26.49 29.61 -20.91
N LEU A 214 26.70 30.73 -20.20
CA LEU A 214 26.57 30.79 -18.75
C LEU A 214 25.11 30.65 -18.29
N LEU A 215 24.12 31.12 -19.06
CA LEU A 215 22.69 30.97 -18.69
C LEU A 215 22.22 29.52 -18.80
N PRO A 216 22.49 28.77 -19.89
CA PRO A 216 22.15 27.35 -19.97
C PRO A 216 22.88 26.50 -18.91
N VAL A 217 24.18 26.72 -18.71
CA VAL A 217 24.98 25.97 -17.73
C VAL A 217 24.57 26.33 -16.31
N GLY A 218 24.33 27.61 -16.02
CA GLY A 218 23.81 28.09 -14.74
C GLY A 218 22.41 27.54 -14.45
N GLY A 219 21.53 27.53 -15.45
CA GLY A 219 20.21 26.91 -15.37
C GLY A 219 20.30 25.41 -15.07
N PHE A 220 21.21 24.69 -15.73
CA PHE A 220 21.47 23.28 -15.42
C PHE A 220 21.91 23.10 -13.97
N ALA A 221 22.89 23.88 -13.52
CA ALA A 221 23.41 23.80 -12.16
C ALA A 221 22.32 24.13 -11.12
N ILE A 222 21.52 25.17 -11.34
CA ILE A 222 20.40 25.53 -10.45
C ILE A 222 19.39 24.39 -10.39
N GLY A 223 18.94 23.86 -11.53
CA GLY A 223 17.97 22.76 -11.57
C GLY A 223 18.49 21.50 -10.86
N PHE A 224 19.76 21.16 -11.11
CA PHE A 224 20.42 20.01 -10.49
C PHE A 224 20.57 20.17 -8.97
N ILE A 225 21.13 21.31 -8.52
CA ILE A 225 21.38 21.59 -7.09
C ILE A 225 20.07 21.76 -6.33
N THR A 226 19.07 22.42 -6.92
CA THR A 226 17.76 22.62 -6.26
C THR A 226 17.07 21.29 -6.01
N ASN A 227 17.08 20.37 -7.00
CA ASN A 227 16.50 19.05 -6.82
C ASN A 227 17.29 18.18 -5.82
N TRP A 228 18.63 18.27 -5.85
CA TRP A 228 19.49 17.62 -4.84
C TRP A 228 19.15 18.09 -3.41
N LEU A 229 19.01 19.40 -3.21
CA LEU A 229 18.62 19.98 -1.92
C LEU A 229 17.20 19.58 -1.52
N ALA A 230 16.26 19.53 -2.46
CA ALA A 230 14.89 19.09 -2.23
C ALA A 230 14.84 17.65 -1.70
N ILE A 231 15.53 16.72 -2.35
CA ILE A 231 15.61 15.31 -1.93
C ILE A 231 16.26 15.20 -0.54
N ASN A 232 17.32 15.96 -0.28
CA ASN A 232 17.97 15.96 1.03
C ASN A 232 17.04 16.53 2.12
N LEU A 233 16.26 17.56 1.83
CA LEU A 233 15.28 18.13 2.77
C LEU A 233 14.18 17.13 3.14
N ILE A 234 13.77 16.28 2.19
CA ILE A 234 12.74 15.26 2.41
C ILE A 234 13.23 14.18 3.39
N PHE A 235 14.46 13.68 3.19
CA PHE A 235 14.94 12.44 3.83
C PHE A 235 16.04 12.63 4.89
N ALA A 236 16.62 13.82 5.02
CA ALA A 236 17.72 14.08 5.95
C ALA A 236 17.48 15.37 6.77
N PRO A 237 17.97 15.45 8.02
CA PRO A 237 18.72 14.42 8.77
C PRO A 237 17.80 13.32 9.34
N LEU A 238 18.36 12.11 9.52
CA LEU A 238 17.67 10.92 10.07
C LEU A 238 17.14 11.16 11.49
N GLN A 239 18.03 11.64 12.35
CA GLN A 239 17.70 11.96 13.73
C GLN A 239 17.46 13.47 13.86
N PRO A 240 16.48 13.89 14.68
CA PRO A 240 16.22 15.30 14.91
C PRO A 240 17.45 15.97 15.51
N ARG A 241 18.05 16.90 14.77
CA ARG A 241 19.17 17.71 15.25
C ARG A 241 18.65 19.06 15.72
N ARG A 242 19.08 19.47 16.92
CA ARG A 242 18.82 20.82 17.43
C ARG A 242 19.96 21.72 16.96
N ILE A 243 19.67 22.65 16.06
CA ILE A 243 20.59 23.73 15.72
C ILE A 243 20.06 24.97 16.42
N LEU A 244 20.75 25.37 17.49
CA LEU A 244 20.38 26.48 18.37
C LEU A 244 18.94 26.33 18.92
N PHE A 245 17.96 27.04 18.36
CA PHE A 245 16.54 26.98 18.75
C PHE A 245 15.66 26.12 17.82
N TRP A 246 16.19 25.69 16.67
CA TRP A 246 15.41 25.02 15.63
C TRP A 246 15.66 23.50 15.65
N LYS A 247 14.59 22.71 15.63
CA LYS A 247 14.64 21.26 15.45
C LYS A 247 14.56 20.95 13.95
N ILE A 248 15.64 20.44 13.37
CA ILE A 248 15.72 20.07 11.96
C ILE A 248 15.71 18.54 11.85
N GLN A 249 14.78 18.03 11.06
CA GLN A 249 14.62 16.62 10.72
C GLN A 249 14.06 16.54 9.30
N GLY A 250 14.36 15.45 8.58
CA GLY A 250 13.75 15.21 7.27
C GLY A 250 12.22 15.30 7.35
N LEU A 251 11.59 15.96 6.38
CA LEU A 251 10.16 16.26 6.42
C LEU A 251 9.28 15.01 6.57
N PHE A 252 9.65 13.92 5.89
CA PHE A 252 8.92 12.65 5.97
C PHE A 252 9.09 11.96 7.33
N LEU A 253 10.29 12.01 7.89
CA LEU A 253 10.57 11.45 9.22
C LEU A 253 9.81 12.19 10.32
N ARG A 254 9.66 13.51 10.18
CA ARG A 254 8.86 14.32 11.11
C ARG A 254 7.38 13.95 11.07
N ARG A 255 6.88 13.50 9.92
CA ARG A 255 5.51 13.04 9.71
C ARG A 255 5.32 11.53 9.88
N GLN A 256 6.28 10.82 10.45
CA GLN A 256 6.18 9.38 10.68
C GLN A 256 4.83 8.95 11.30
N PRO A 257 4.26 9.63 12.32
CA PRO A 257 2.98 9.20 12.88
C PRO A 257 1.82 9.24 11.88
N GLU A 258 1.71 10.33 11.12
CA GLU A 258 0.65 10.52 10.12
C GLU A 258 0.83 9.55 8.92
N ILE A 259 2.06 9.33 8.49
CA ILE A 259 2.36 8.34 7.44
C ILE A 259 2.04 6.93 7.93
N SER A 260 2.32 6.62 9.20
CA SER A 260 2.01 5.33 9.80
C SER A 260 0.51 5.05 9.79
N ASP A 261 -0.31 6.06 10.11
CA ASP A 261 -1.78 5.91 10.14
C ASP A 261 -2.36 5.69 8.75
N VAL A 262 -1.91 6.49 7.78
CA VAL A 262 -2.35 6.37 6.39
C VAL A 262 -1.92 5.02 5.81
N TRP A 263 -0.68 4.60 6.07
CA TRP A 263 -0.15 3.32 5.66
C TRP A 263 -0.95 2.17 6.27
N ALA A 264 -1.13 2.18 7.59
CA ALA A 264 -1.82 1.13 8.32
C ALA A 264 -3.27 0.97 7.85
N ARG A 265 -3.98 2.08 7.64
CA ARG A 265 -5.34 2.05 7.09
C ARG A 265 -5.38 1.43 5.70
N LEU A 266 -4.54 1.88 4.77
CA LEU A 266 -4.52 1.36 3.40
C LEU A 266 -4.12 -0.12 3.36
N VAL A 267 -3.17 -0.53 4.19
CA VAL A 267 -2.74 -1.94 4.27
C VAL A 267 -3.82 -2.82 4.90
N ALA A 268 -4.50 -2.36 5.95
CA ALA A 268 -5.61 -3.10 6.57
C ALA A 268 -6.82 -3.25 5.63
N GLU A 269 -7.17 -2.18 4.92
CA GLU A 269 -8.32 -2.16 4.01
C GLU A 269 -8.06 -2.94 2.71
N GLU A 270 -6.81 -3.03 2.27
CA GLU A 270 -6.50 -3.56 0.92
C GLU A 270 -5.56 -4.77 0.91
N LEU A 271 -4.74 -5.04 1.92
CA LEU A 271 -3.77 -6.15 1.89
C LEU A 271 -4.05 -7.23 2.95
N ILE A 272 -4.47 -6.84 4.14
CA ILE A 272 -4.68 -7.74 5.29
C ILE A 272 -6.16 -7.73 5.70
N THR A 273 -7.04 -7.96 4.73
CA THR A 273 -8.48 -8.11 5.00
C THR A 273 -8.79 -9.53 5.46
N VAL A 274 -9.90 -9.72 6.19
CA VAL A 274 -10.32 -11.04 6.67
C VAL A 274 -10.53 -11.99 5.49
N GLU A 275 -11.12 -11.49 4.39
CA GLU A 275 -11.28 -12.25 3.15
C GLU A 275 -9.95 -12.79 2.61
N LYS A 276 -8.93 -11.91 2.51
CA LYS A 276 -7.62 -12.27 1.92
C LYS A 276 -6.86 -13.24 2.81
N VAL A 277 -6.98 -13.09 4.13
CA VAL A 277 -6.40 -14.03 5.10
C VAL A 277 -7.10 -15.38 5.02
N ALA A 278 -8.45 -15.42 4.98
CA ALA A 278 -9.21 -16.66 4.82
C ALA A 278 -8.90 -17.37 3.49
N ASP A 279 -8.78 -16.63 2.39
CA ASP A 279 -8.33 -17.17 1.10
C ASP A 279 -6.91 -17.75 1.20
N ALA A 280 -5.98 -17.04 1.85
CA ALA A 280 -4.62 -17.53 2.05
C ALA A 280 -4.59 -18.81 2.91
N MET A 281 -5.43 -18.91 3.95
CA MET A 281 -5.56 -20.11 4.76
C MET A 281 -6.08 -21.29 3.94
N LEU A 282 -7.06 -21.10 3.04
CA LEU A 282 -7.69 -22.20 2.29
C LEU A 282 -6.93 -22.60 1.02
N ASN A 283 -6.42 -21.62 0.28
CA ASN A 283 -5.83 -21.77 -1.05
C ASN A 283 -4.30 -21.58 -1.06
N GLY A 284 -3.70 -21.18 0.06
CA GLY A 284 -2.26 -21.03 0.20
C GLY A 284 -1.51 -22.35 0.36
N ALA A 285 -0.21 -22.25 0.63
CA ALA A 285 0.70 -23.40 0.70
C ALA A 285 0.30 -24.43 1.77
N ARG A 286 -0.41 -24.01 2.82
CA ARG A 286 -0.84 -24.85 3.94
C ARG A 286 -2.35 -25.12 3.95
N GLY A 287 -3.03 -24.96 2.80
CA GLY A 287 -4.46 -25.18 2.65
C GLY A 287 -4.95 -26.56 3.09
N ASP A 288 -4.12 -27.59 2.98
CA ASP A 288 -4.45 -28.94 3.46
C ASP A 288 -4.59 -29.02 4.98
N ARG A 289 -3.80 -28.24 5.75
CA ARG A 289 -3.91 -28.18 7.21
C ARG A 289 -5.19 -27.45 7.62
N THR A 290 -5.50 -26.32 6.98
CA THR A 290 -6.77 -25.60 7.18
C THR A 290 -7.97 -26.52 6.91
N ARG A 291 -7.94 -27.25 5.78
CA ARG A 291 -8.97 -28.26 5.46
C ARG A 291 -9.03 -29.37 6.52
N ALA A 292 -7.90 -29.81 7.08
CA ALA A 292 -7.88 -30.81 8.13
C ALA A 292 -8.51 -30.33 9.45
N ILE A 293 -8.30 -29.06 9.83
CA ILE A 293 -8.95 -28.43 11.00
C ILE A 293 -10.46 -28.36 10.80
N ILE A 294 -10.92 -27.91 9.62
CA ILE A 294 -12.35 -27.92 9.28
C ILE A 294 -12.91 -29.35 9.38
N GLN A 295 -12.22 -30.34 8.81
CA GLN A 295 -12.64 -31.74 8.93
C GLN A 295 -12.70 -32.25 10.37
N LYS A 296 -11.74 -31.87 11.22
CA LYS A 296 -11.67 -32.26 12.64
C LYS A 296 -12.97 -31.87 13.36
N HIS A 297 -13.47 -30.66 13.12
CA HIS A 297 -14.68 -30.13 13.76
C HIS A 297 -15.99 -30.58 13.14
N LEU A 298 -16.00 -30.89 11.85
CA LEU A 298 -17.21 -31.39 11.19
C LEU A 298 -17.42 -32.90 11.35
N ARG A 299 -16.36 -33.70 11.56
CA ARG A 299 -16.48 -35.16 11.78
C ARG A 299 -17.44 -35.54 12.92
N PRO A 300 -17.35 -34.93 14.13
CA PRO A 300 -18.29 -35.18 15.23
C PRO A 300 -19.75 -34.94 14.85
N LEU A 301 -20.03 -34.07 13.88
CA LEU A 301 -21.40 -33.82 13.44
C LEU A 301 -22.01 -35.07 12.76
N LEU A 302 -21.21 -35.78 11.98
CA LEU A 302 -21.66 -37.03 11.37
C LEU A 302 -21.61 -38.21 12.35
N ASP A 303 -20.63 -38.23 13.26
CA ASP A 303 -20.38 -39.35 14.16
C ASP A 303 -21.30 -39.36 15.40
N ASN A 304 -21.76 -38.22 15.91
CA ASN A 304 -22.52 -38.17 17.17
C ASN A 304 -24.04 -38.08 16.99
N SER A 305 -24.54 -38.02 15.75
CA SER A 305 -25.96 -38.10 15.47
C SER A 305 -26.41 -39.56 15.39
N ALA A 306 -27.12 -40.02 16.43
CA ALA A 306 -27.67 -41.38 16.47
C ALA A 306 -28.57 -41.69 15.24
N VAL A 307 -29.25 -40.67 14.70
CA VAL A 307 -30.11 -40.78 13.51
C VAL A 307 -29.29 -40.97 12.23
N MET A 308 -28.17 -40.28 12.07
CA MET A 308 -27.33 -40.37 10.87
C MET A 308 -26.49 -41.66 10.87
N LYS A 309 -26.04 -42.13 12.05
CA LYS A 309 -25.39 -43.44 12.19
C LYS A 309 -26.33 -44.59 11.80
N LEU A 310 -27.60 -44.54 12.22
CA LEU A 310 -28.57 -45.59 11.91
C LEU A 310 -28.93 -45.62 10.41
N THR A 311 -29.10 -44.47 9.75
CA THR A 311 -29.36 -44.42 8.30
C THR A 311 -28.12 -44.70 7.46
N ALA A 312 -26.94 -44.23 7.89
CA ALA A 312 -25.67 -44.50 7.19
C ALA A 312 -25.25 -45.97 7.28
N GLN A 313 -25.39 -46.61 8.45
CA GLN A 313 -24.98 -48.00 8.62
C GLN A 313 -25.92 -49.00 7.95
N VAL A 314 -27.22 -48.69 7.87
CA VAL A 314 -28.23 -49.63 7.33
C VAL A 314 -28.38 -49.52 5.81
N THR A 315 -28.01 -48.40 5.18
CA THR A 315 -28.28 -48.17 3.74
C THR A 315 -27.10 -47.63 2.92
N VAL A 316 -26.08 -47.03 3.55
CA VAL A 316 -25.04 -46.25 2.84
C VAL A 316 -23.72 -47.03 2.65
N GLY A 317 -23.49 -48.08 3.44
CA GLY A 317 -22.24 -48.87 3.40
C GLY A 317 -21.00 -48.05 3.81
N MET A 318 -19.85 -48.72 3.95
CA MET A 318 -18.58 -48.06 4.36
C MET A 318 -18.12 -46.97 3.36
N THR A 319 -18.51 -47.10 2.08
CA THR A 319 -18.13 -46.17 1.01
C THR A 319 -18.90 -44.86 1.07
N GLY A 320 -20.23 -44.89 1.23
CA GLY A 320 -21.01 -43.65 1.21
C GLY A 320 -20.83 -42.80 2.48
N TYR A 321 -20.43 -43.40 3.61
CA TYR A 321 -20.04 -42.63 4.80
C TYR A 321 -18.76 -41.79 4.56
N THR A 322 -17.82 -42.35 3.79
CA THR A 322 -16.59 -41.66 3.40
C THR A 322 -16.87 -40.54 2.40
N GLU A 323 -17.78 -40.76 1.45
CA GLU A 323 -18.23 -39.72 0.51
C GLU A 323 -19.00 -38.59 1.22
N LEU A 324 -19.85 -38.90 2.20
CA LEU A 324 -20.56 -37.90 3.00
C LEU A 324 -19.58 -36.95 3.70
N LYS A 325 -18.51 -37.49 4.30
CA LYS A 325 -17.43 -36.68 4.90
C LYS A 325 -16.78 -35.74 3.89
N LYS A 326 -16.55 -36.24 2.68
CA LYS A 326 -15.90 -35.49 1.61
C LYS A 326 -16.77 -34.35 1.09
N VAL A 327 -18.04 -34.63 0.77
CA VAL A 327 -19.00 -33.63 0.28
C VAL A 327 -19.25 -32.55 1.33
N MET A 328 -19.48 -32.94 2.59
CA MET A 328 -19.66 -31.99 3.69
C MET A 328 -18.44 -31.07 3.84
N ASN A 329 -17.22 -31.62 3.78
CA ASN A 329 -16.01 -30.81 3.87
C ASN A 329 -15.85 -29.85 2.68
N GLN A 330 -16.17 -30.31 1.47
CA GLN A 330 -16.11 -29.47 0.27
C GLN A 330 -17.10 -28.30 0.35
N LYS A 331 -18.34 -28.58 0.80
CA LYS A 331 -19.36 -27.55 1.03
C LYS A 331 -18.96 -26.57 2.13
N ALA A 332 -18.36 -27.05 3.21
CA ALA A 332 -17.87 -26.19 4.29
C ALA A 332 -16.75 -25.23 3.82
N VAL A 333 -15.80 -25.72 3.02
CA VAL A 333 -14.74 -24.88 2.43
C VAL A 333 -15.33 -23.81 1.51
N LEU A 334 -16.33 -24.16 0.69
CA LEU A 334 -17.02 -23.20 -0.18
C LEU A 334 -17.78 -22.16 0.63
N ALA A 335 -18.56 -22.57 1.64
CA ALA A 335 -19.30 -21.67 2.50
C ALA A 335 -18.38 -20.70 3.27
N THR A 336 -17.20 -21.17 3.68
CA THR A 336 -16.20 -20.35 4.37
C THR A 336 -15.79 -19.14 3.53
N ARG A 337 -15.63 -19.31 2.22
CA ARG A 337 -15.30 -18.20 1.31
C ARG A 337 -16.40 -17.14 1.30
N ASP A 338 -17.66 -17.57 1.16
CA ASP A 338 -18.80 -16.66 1.09
C ASP A 338 -18.99 -15.86 2.39
N VAL A 339 -18.76 -16.49 3.55
CA VAL A 339 -18.85 -15.83 4.87
C VAL A 339 -17.82 -14.71 5.01
N PHE A 340 -16.58 -14.95 4.59
CA PHE A 340 -15.47 -14.01 4.77
C PHE A 340 -15.34 -12.96 3.66
N SER A 341 -16.02 -13.15 2.53
CA SER A 341 -16.14 -12.15 1.46
C SER A 341 -17.19 -11.06 1.76
N ASP A 342 -17.83 -11.03 2.93
CA ASP A 342 -18.80 -9.99 3.30
C ASP A 342 -18.13 -8.60 3.40
N PRO A 343 -18.49 -7.63 2.52
CA PRO A 343 -17.90 -6.30 2.53
C PRO A 343 -18.27 -5.46 3.76
N ALA A 344 -19.38 -5.75 4.44
CA ALA A 344 -19.76 -5.05 5.66
C ALA A 344 -18.82 -5.44 6.81
N PHE A 345 -18.62 -6.74 7.01
CA PHE A 345 -17.72 -7.28 8.03
C PHE A 345 -16.27 -6.84 7.83
N ASN A 346 -15.75 -6.92 6.59
CA ASN A 346 -14.38 -6.49 6.30
C ASN A 346 -14.17 -5.00 6.61
N ARG A 347 -15.14 -4.12 6.27
CA ARG A 347 -15.07 -2.68 6.59
C ARG A 347 -15.19 -2.39 8.08
N GLU A 348 -15.95 -3.21 8.82
CA GLU A 348 -16.08 -3.08 10.26
C GLU A 348 -14.77 -3.45 10.99
N ARG A 349 -14.07 -4.47 10.50
CA ARG A 349 -12.83 -4.98 11.12
C ARG A 349 -11.57 -4.24 10.68
N ALA A 350 -11.55 -3.65 9.48
CA ALA A 350 -10.38 -2.94 8.95
C ALA A 350 -9.81 -1.85 9.88
N PRO A 351 -10.60 -1.00 10.56
CA PRO A 351 -10.07 0.00 11.49
C PRO A 351 -9.32 -0.60 12.68
N ILE A 352 -9.73 -1.78 13.14
CA ILE A 352 -9.08 -2.46 14.27
C ILE A 352 -7.72 -2.98 13.85
N VAL A 353 -7.66 -3.68 12.71
CA VAL A 353 -6.40 -4.11 12.10
C VAL A 353 -5.49 -2.89 11.86
N ALA A 354 -6.03 -1.82 11.28
CA ALA A 354 -5.29 -0.58 11.05
C ALA A 354 -4.73 0.02 12.34
N GLY A 355 -5.47 -0.04 13.45
CA GLY A 355 -4.98 0.38 14.77
C GLY A 355 -3.71 -0.37 15.17
N VAL A 356 -3.75 -1.70 15.09
CA VAL A 356 -2.59 -2.57 15.41
C VAL A 356 -1.40 -2.22 14.53
N LEU A 357 -1.63 -2.15 13.21
CA LEU A 357 -0.60 -1.86 12.22
C LEU A 357 0.02 -0.47 12.44
N ALA A 358 -0.80 0.52 12.81
CA ALA A 358 -0.35 1.89 13.05
C ALA A 358 0.54 1.98 14.30
N GLU A 359 0.18 1.32 15.39
CA GLU A 359 0.98 1.28 16.60
C GLU A 359 2.35 0.65 16.36
N GLN A 360 2.39 -0.47 15.64
CA GLN A 360 3.64 -1.14 15.28
C GLN A 360 4.51 -0.25 14.37
N MET A 361 3.92 0.41 13.38
CA MET A 361 4.65 1.29 12.46
C MET A 361 5.17 2.56 13.16
N ARG A 362 4.44 3.10 14.14
CA ARG A 362 4.87 4.22 14.98
C ARG A 362 5.98 3.83 15.95
N ALA A 363 6.03 2.57 16.38
CA ALA A 363 7.08 2.05 17.26
C ALA A 363 8.44 1.93 16.54
N LEU A 364 8.46 1.93 15.20
CA LEU A 364 9.71 1.88 14.43
C LEU A 364 10.61 3.07 14.73
N GLY A 365 11.91 2.80 14.86
CA GLY A 365 12.91 3.85 14.93
C GLY A 365 12.98 4.64 13.62
N PRO A 366 13.45 5.91 13.63
CA PRO A 366 13.56 6.72 12.41
C PRO A 366 14.39 6.09 11.29
N ARG A 367 15.38 5.25 11.66
CA ARG A 367 16.21 4.51 10.69
C ARG A 367 15.42 3.40 10.00
N GLU A 368 14.68 2.60 10.76
CA GLU A 368 13.88 1.49 10.23
C GLU A 368 12.78 2.01 9.33
N PHE A 369 12.07 3.06 9.77
CA PHE A 369 11.06 3.73 8.95
C PHE A 369 11.66 4.27 7.65
N GLN A 370 12.85 4.89 7.71
CA GLN A 370 13.52 5.37 6.51
C GLN A 370 14.00 4.27 5.59
N ASP A 371 14.45 3.13 6.12
CA ASP A 371 14.86 1.98 5.33
C ASP A 371 13.72 1.42 4.48
N ILE A 372 12.46 1.61 4.88
CA ILE A 372 11.29 1.23 4.07
C ILE A 372 11.14 2.17 2.86
N LEU A 373 11.40 3.47 3.03
CA LEU A 373 11.10 4.50 2.02
C LEU A 373 12.30 4.86 1.12
N ARG A 374 13.48 5.07 1.71
CA ARG A 374 14.66 5.63 1.04
C ARG A 374 15.24 4.76 -0.09
N PRO A 375 15.31 3.42 0.01
CA PRO A 375 15.97 2.61 -1.02
C PRO A 375 15.38 2.77 -2.41
N ALA A 376 14.06 2.95 -2.54
CA ALA A 376 13.41 3.14 -3.84
C ALA A 376 13.74 4.49 -4.49
N PHE A 377 13.87 5.55 -3.69
CA PHE A 377 14.27 6.85 -4.21
C PHE A 377 15.76 6.88 -4.55
N ARG A 378 16.63 6.31 -3.70
CA ARG A 378 18.10 6.41 -3.83
C ARG A 378 18.64 5.97 -5.18
N GLU A 379 18.06 4.93 -5.77
CA GLU A 379 18.45 4.41 -7.09
C GLU A 379 18.06 5.33 -8.26
N GLU A 380 17.14 6.26 -8.04
CA GLU A 380 16.59 7.15 -9.06
C GLU A 380 16.87 8.63 -8.82
N GLU A 381 17.37 8.98 -7.64
CA GLU A 381 17.77 10.35 -7.28
C GLU A 381 18.63 10.99 -8.36
N PHE A 382 19.64 10.29 -8.86
CA PHE A 382 20.52 10.83 -9.89
C PHE A 382 19.80 11.13 -11.21
N ARG A 383 18.87 10.26 -11.64
CA ARG A 383 18.06 10.50 -12.84
C ARG A 383 17.14 11.70 -12.65
N LEU A 384 16.48 11.82 -11.50
CA LEU A 384 15.64 12.97 -11.18
C LEU A 384 16.45 14.27 -11.18
N MET A 385 17.67 14.27 -10.61
CA MET A 385 18.57 15.43 -10.61
C MET A 385 19.02 15.80 -12.02
N LEU A 386 19.38 14.82 -12.86
CA LEU A 386 19.74 15.07 -14.26
C LEU A 386 18.60 15.65 -15.09
N VAL A 387 17.39 15.12 -14.94
CA VAL A 387 16.21 15.65 -15.65
C VAL A 387 15.93 17.08 -15.19
N GLY A 388 15.97 17.35 -13.88
CA GLY A 388 15.84 18.69 -13.34
C GLY A 388 16.89 19.66 -13.91
N GLY A 389 18.15 19.22 -14.00
CA GLY A 389 19.22 19.99 -14.65
C GLY A 389 18.94 20.23 -16.15
N ALA A 390 18.52 19.22 -16.91
CA ALA A 390 18.21 19.36 -18.33
C ALA A 390 17.09 20.39 -18.58
N PHE A 391 16.01 20.35 -17.80
CA PHE A 391 14.95 21.37 -17.88
C PHE A 391 15.42 22.75 -17.43
N GLY A 392 16.31 22.81 -16.42
CA GLY A 392 16.95 24.05 -16.03
C GLY A 392 17.81 24.65 -17.15
N ALA A 393 18.53 23.83 -17.91
CA ALA A 393 19.32 24.25 -19.06
C ALA A 393 18.44 24.80 -20.20
N LEU A 394 17.33 24.11 -20.50
CA LEU A 394 16.34 24.56 -21.48
C LEU A 394 15.72 25.90 -21.08
N ALA A 395 15.41 26.08 -19.80
CA ALA A 395 14.91 27.34 -19.27
C ALA A 395 15.96 28.46 -19.38
N GLY A 396 17.23 28.16 -19.10
CA GLY A 396 18.34 29.10 -19.28
C GLY A 396 18.56 29.50 -20.75
N LEU A 397 18.41 28.54 -21.68
CA LEU A 397 18.42 28.82 -23.13
C LEU A 397 17.23 29.71 -23.53
N ALA A 398 16.03 29.40 -23.04
CA ALA A 398 14.85 30.20 -23.32
C ALA A 398 15.00 31.64 -22.79
N GLN A 399 15.54 31.80 -21.57
CA GLN A 399 15.86 33.10 -20.99
C GLN A 399 16.88 33.85 -21.85
N PHE A 400 17.95 33.20 -22.30
CA PHE A 400 18.93 33.80 -23.20
C PHE A 400 18.29 34.29 -24.51
N VAL A 401 17.50 33.46 -25.18
CA VAL A 401 16.81 33.85 -26.42
C VAL A 401 15.85 35.01 -26.19
N SER A 402 15.11 35.01 -25.08
CA SER A 402 14.22 36.12 -24.72
C SER A 402 14.98 37.42 -24.49
N LEU A 403 16.12 37.40 -23.80
CA LEU A 403 16.96 38.58 -23.57
C LEU A 403 17.55 39.10 -24.89
N VAL A 404 18.03 38.22 -25.76
CA VAL A 404 18.53 38.59 -27.09
C VAL A 404 17.39 39.18 -27.95
N ALA A 405 16.21 38.58 -27.95
CA ALA A 405 15.05 39.09 -28.68
C ALA A 405 14.58 40.46 -28.15
N LEU A 406 14.62 40.69 -26.83
CA LEU A 406 14.31 41.98 -26.23
C LEU A 406 15.34 43.05 -26.64
N ASN A 407 16.62 42.68 -26.68
CA ASN A 407 17.71 43.55 -27.11
C ASN A 407 17.63 43.88 -28.62
N ILE A 408 17.11 42.95 -29.45
CA ILE A 408 16.88 43.17 -30.89
C ILE A 408 15.62 44.02 -31.15
N ARG A 409 14.64 44.04 -30.24
CA ARG A 409 13.35 44.75 -30.41
C ARG A 409 13.38 46.24 -30.09
N ILE A 410 14.49 46.78 -29.58
CA ILE A 410 14.68 48.22 -29.39
C ILE A 410 15.82 48.71 -30.31
N PRO A 411 15.60 48.81 -31.63
CA PRO A 411 16.26 49.83 -32.41
C PRO A 411 15.35 51.06 -32.41
N ILE A 412 15.77 52.14 -31.75
CA ILE A 412 15.69 53.55 -32.17
C ILE A 412 16.56 54.34 -31.19
#